data_AF-A0A1C1YVZ8-F1
#
_entry.id   AF-A0A1C1YVZ8-F1
#
_cell.length_a   1.000
_cell.length_b   1.000
_cell.length_c   1.000
_cell.angle_alpha   90.00
_cell.angle_beta   90.00
_cell.angle_gamma   90.00
#
_symmetry.space_group_name_H-M   'P 1'
#
loop_
_entity.id
_entity.type
_entity.pdbx_description
1 polymer ?
#
loop_
_entity_poly.entity_id
_entity_poly.type
_entity_poly.pdbx_seq_one_letter_code
_entity_poly.pdbx_strand_id
1 'polypeptide(L)'
;MSETDFTPTEMMTIAAARALRNTDVCFVGIGAPSAACNIARLTHAPDITLIYESGTIGTAPTVLPLSIGDGELCDTAVTTVSVPEMFRYWLQGGRVTVGFLGAAQIDRFGNINTTVIGDYDQPKTRLPGGGGAPEIASSCGEIFITLKQSKRAMVDKIDFFTSFGHGEGGDHRARLGITTKGPTLMVTDLAVWRSDPVTREFTVVSLHPGVTREMVQAECGWTVRFADALDETPRPTEVELKTLRDLNARTKAAHSGGKTGEAA
;
A
#
# COMPACT_ATOMS: atom_id res chain seq x y z
N MET A 1 7.14 -28.99 -7.18
CA MET A 1 6.64 -27.70 -6.64
C MET A 1 5.14 -27.78 -6.76
N SER A 2 4.40 -27.88 -5.66
CA SER A 2 2.93 -27.94 -5.73
C SER A 2 2.42 -26.66 -6.38
N GLU A 3 1.69 -26.76 -7.49
CA GLU A 3 0.94 -25.64 -8.05
C GLU A 3 0.06 -25.04 -6.95
N THR A 4 0.37 -23.83 -6.52
CA THR A 4 -0.52 -23.05 -5.69
C THR A 4 -1.61 -22.49 -6.60
N ASP A 5 -2.89 -22.63 -6.23
CA ASP A 5 -4.05 -22.09 -6.97
C ASP A 5 -4.09 -20.54 -7.04
N PHE A 6 -3.04 -19.87 -6.55
CA PHE A 6 -2.89 -18.43 -6.50
C PHE A 6 -1.45 -18.00 -6.79
N THR A 7 -1.31 -16.79 -7.31
CA THR A 7 -0.02 -16.14 -7.57
C THR A 7 0.50 -15.37 -6.33
N PRO A 8 1.81 -15.08 -6.24
CA PRO A 8 2.35 -14.24 -5.16
C PRO A 8 1.70 -12.86 -5.08
N THR A 9 1.35 -12.24 -6.22
CA THR A 9 0.64 -10.96 -6.26
C THR A 9 -0.78 -11.06 -5.71
N GLU A 10 -1.50 -12.15 -6.00
CA GLU A 10 -2.84 -12.39 -5.41
C GLU A 10 -2.73 -12.59 -3.90
N MET A 11 -1.75 -13.37 -3.43
CA MET A 11 -1.47 -13.56 -2.00
C MET A 11 -1.19 -12.23 -1.30
N MET A 12 -0.28 -11.41 -1.85
CA MET A 12 0.04 -10.08 -1.31
C MET A 12 -1.20 -9.20 -1.21
N THR A 13 -1.98 -9.12 -2.29
CA THR A 13 -3.18 -8.25 -2.37
C THR A 13 -4.23 -8.67 -1.34
N ILE A 14 -4.45 -9.98 -1.17
CA ILE A 14 -5.44 -10.53 -0.25
C ILE A 14 -4.97 -10.40 1.20
N ALA A 15 -3.69 -10.65 1.49
CA ALA A 15 -3.12 -10.43 2.82
C ALA A 15 -3.19 -8.95 3.22
N ALA A 16 -2.91 -8.04 2.29
CA ALA A 16 -3.09 -6.61 2.46
C ALA A 16 -4.55 -6.22 2.74
N ALA A 17 -5.50 -6.79 1.98
CA ALA A 17 -6.93 -6.53 2.16
C ALA A 17 -7.42 -6.94 3.55
N ARG A 18 -7.02 -8.12 4.04
CA ARG A 18 -7.43 -8.66 5.35
C ARG A 18 -6.98 -7.82 6.55
N ALA A 19 -6.01 -6.93 6.38
CA ALA A 19 -5.55 -6.04 7.44
C ALA A 19 -6.50 -4.85 7.68
N LEU A 20 -7.34 -4.53 6.70
CA LEU A 20 -8.30 -3.43 6.78
C LEU A 20 -9.55 -3.89 7.54
N ARG A 21 -10.19 -2.97 8.25
CA ARG A 21 -11.41 -3.22 9.02
C ARG A 21 -12.60 -2.53 8.38
N ASN A 22 -13.78 -3.07 8.66
CA ASN A 22 -15.05 -2.51 8.20
C ASN A 22 -15.28 -1.05 8.63
N THR A 23 -14.63 -0.61 9.71
CA THR A 23 -14.76 0.76 10.25
C THR A 23 -13.63 1.70 9.85
N ASP A 24 -12.68 1.24 9.03
CA ASP A 24 -11.55 2.09 8.64
C ASP A 24 -11.99 3.20 7.66
N VAL A 25 -11.41 4.38 7.85
CA VAL A 25 -11.40 5.47 6.89
C VAL A 25 -10.03 5.44 6.22
N CYS A 26 -9.99 4.85 5.03
CA CYS A 26 -8.75 4.50 4.34
C CYS A 26 -8.42 5.50 3.24
N PHE A 27 -7.26 6.14 3.34
CA PHE A 27 -6.66 6.91 2.27
C PHE A 27 -5.96 5.95 1.30
N VAL A 28 -6.46 5.87 0.07
CA VAL A 28 -6.10 4.83 -0.88
C VAL A 28 -5.14 5.36 -1.94
N GLY A 29 -4.00 4.69 -2.12
CA GLY A 29 -3.11 4.91 -3.27
C GLY A 29 -3.57 4.14 -4.53
N ILE A 30 -3.00 4.46 -5.69
CA ILE A 30 -3.29 3.77 -6.96
C ILE A 30 -2.50 2.44 -7.06
N GLY A 31 -3.01 1.48 -7.84
CA GLY A 31 -2.35 0.19 -8.08
C GLY A 31 -2.66 -0.85 -7.01
N ALA A 32 -1.64 -1.52 -6.48
CA ALA A 32 -1.79 -2.59 -5.49
C ALA A 32 -2.52 -2.15 -4.20
N PRO A 33 -2.28 -0.95 -3.62
CA PRO A 33 -3.10 -0.44 -2.52
C PRO A 33 -4.58 -0.35 -2.87
N SER A 34 -4.93 0.22 -4.05
CA SER A 34 -6.31 0.32 -4.52
C SER A 34 -6.98 -1.05 -4.69
N ALA A 35 -6.24 -2.04 -5.18
CA ALA A 35 -6.73 -3.40 -5.29
C ALA A 35 -7.06 -3.97 -3.90
N ALA A 36 -6.13 -3.91 -2.95
CA ALA A 36 -6.35 -4.41 -1.59
C ALA A 36 -7.56 -3.75 -0.89
N CYS A 37 -7.67 -2.42 -0.95
CA CYS A 37 -8.81 -1.69 -0.38
C CYS A 37 -10.15 -2.10 -0.99
N ASN A 38 -10.20 -2.28 -2.32
CA ASN A 38 -11.43 -2.71 -2.98
C ASN A 38 -11.76 -4.19 -2.74
N ILE A 39 -10.76 -5.07 -2.56
CA ILE A 39 -11.03 -6.44 -2.11
C ILE A 39 -11.59 -6.47 -0.71
N ALA A 40 -11.05 -5.66 0.23
CA ALA A 40 -11.62 -5.56 1.56
C ALA A 40 -13.10 -5.13 1.49
N ARG A 41 -13.40 -4.06 0.75
CA ARG A 41 -14.75 -3.55 0.52
C ARG A 41 -15.70 -4.58 -0.09
N LEU A 42 -15.23 -5.35 -1.07
CA LEU A 42 -16.06 -6.33 -1.78
C LEU A 42 -16.19 -7.66 -1.04
N THR A 43 -15.55 -7.83 0.12
CA THR A 43 -15.57 -9.10 0.88
C THR A 43 -16.02 -8.89 2.33
N HIS A 44 -15.09 -8.59 3.23
CA HIS A 44 -15.29 -8.63 4.67
C HIS A 44 -15.48 -7.25 5.31
N ALA A 45 -15.26 -6.17 4.57
CA ALA A 45 -15.31 -4.79 5.04
C ALA A 45 -16.21 -3.91 4.16
N PRO A 46 -17.49 -4.26 3.91
CA PRO A 46 -18.39 -3.53 3.00
C PRO A 46 -18.63 -2.05 3.35
N ASP A 47 -18.48 -1.67 4.62
CA ASP A 47 -18.72 -0.33 5.14
C ASP A 47 -17.42 0.51 5.28
N ILE A 48 -16.27 -0.02 4.81
CA ILE A 48 -15.00 0.72 4.80
C ILE A 48 -15.17 2.00 3.96
N THR A 49 -14.70 3.13 4.50
CA THR A 49 -14.73 4.40 3.77
C THR A 49 -13.44 4.56 2.98
N LEU A 50 -13.50 4.49 1.66
CA LEU A 50 -12.35 4.74 0.79
C LEU A 50 -12.29 6.23 0.39
N ILE A 51 -11.11 6.82 0.52
CA ILE A 51 -10.81 8.21 0.20
C ILE A 51 -9.61 8.27 -0.75
N TYR A 52 -9.68 9.14 -1.76
CA TYR A 52 -8.56 9.39 -2.69
C TYR A 52 -8.16 10.86 -2.66
N GLU A 53 -6.88 11.16 -2.94
CA GLU A 53 -6.30 12.51 -2.79
C GLU A 53 -6.90 13.56 -3.73
N SER A 54 -7.57 13.13 -4.80
CA SER A 54 -8.31 14.01 -5.69
C SER A 54 -9.54 14.66 -5.04
N GLY A 55 -9.93 14.20 -3.85
CA GLY A 55 -11.01 14.80 -3.06
C GLY A 55 -12.25 13.93 -2.91
N THR A 56 -12.24 12.71 -3.44
CA THR A 56 -13.40 11.82 -3.38
C THR A 56 -13.51 11.13 -2.03
N ILE A 57 -14.72 11.12 -1.45
CA ILE A 57 -15.01 10.53 -0.14
C ILE A 57 -16.08 9.45 -0.28
N GLY A 58 -15.83 8.29 0.33
CA GLY A 58 -16.75 7.15 0.28
C GLY A 58 -16.81 6.53 -1.11
N THR A 59 -15.69 6.53 -1.83
CA THR A 59 -15.59 6.05 -3.20
C THR A 59 -15.74 4.53 -3.30
N ALA A 60 -16.58 4.07 -4.22
CA ALA A 60 -16.98 2.67 -4.34
C ALA A 60 -16.75 2.11 -5.76
N PRO A 61 -15.52 2.16 -6.30
CA PRO A 61 -15.28 1.98 -7.73
C PRO A 61 -15.50 0.52 -8.15
N THR A 62 -16.15 0.33 -9.30
CA THR A 62 -16.48 -0.96 -9.91
C THR A 62 -15.32 -1.55 -10.71
N VAL A 63 -14.40 -0.69 -11.16
CA VAL A 63 -13.11 -1.01 -11.77
C VAL A 63 -11.99 -0.28 -11.04
N LEU A 64 -10.75 -0.78 -11.12
CA LEU A 64 -9.64 -0.06 -10.52
C LEU A 64 -9.30 1.18 -11.35
N PRO A 65 -9.19 2.36 -10.71
CA PRO A 65 -8.86 3.61 -11.39
C PRO A 65 -7.43 3.58 -11.95
N LEU A 66 -7.21 4.17 -13.13
CA LEU A 66 -5.88 4.30 -13.71
C LEU A 66 -5.04 5.37 -13.01
N SER A 67 -5.70 6.40 -12.48
CA SER A 67 -5.07 7.48 -11.72
C SER A 67 -6.03 8.07 -10.71
N ILE A 68 -5.52 8.94 -9.83
CA ILE A 68 -6.36 9.68 -8.89
C ILE A 68 -7.39 10.60 -9.55
N GLY A 69 -7.19 10.98 -10.82
CA GLY A 69 -8.10 11.81 -11.59
C GLY A 69 -9.06 11.02 -12.48
N ASP A 70 -9.13 9.70 -12.33
CA ASP A 70 -10.05 8.85 -13.08
C ASP A 70 -11.51 9.14 -12.68
N GLY A 71 -12.40 9.30 -13.66
CA GLY A 71 -13.80 9.65 -13.46
C GLY A 71 -14.56 8.63 -12.61
N GLU A 72 -14.16 7.35 -12.67
CA GLU A 72 -14.71 6.26 -11.86
C GLU A 72 -14.70 6.60 -10.36
N LEU A 73 -13.71 7.36 -9.90
CA LEU A 73 -13.59 7.74 -8.49
C LEU A 73 -14.66 8.74 -8.07
N CYS A 74 -15.01 9.68 -8.95
CA CYS A 74 -16.04 10.68 -8.69
C CYS A 74 -17.44 10.10 -8.88
N ASP A 75 -17.65 9.29 -9.93
CA ASP A 75 -18.96 8.71 -10.27
C ASP A 75 -19.50 7.80 -9.17
N THR A 76 -18.60 7.21 -8.37
CA THR A 76 -18.95 6.30 -7.28
C THR A 76 -18.73 6.90 -5.88
N ALA A 77 -18.37 8.18 -5.77
CA ALA A 77 -18.18 8.85 -4.49
C ALA A 77 -19.51 9.25 -3.85
N VAL A 78 -19.55 9.27 -2.52
CA VAL A 78 -20.65 9.90 -1.77
C VAL A 78 -20.60 11.42 -1.97
N THR A 79 -19.40 11.99 -1.99
CA THR A 79 -19.17 13.41 -2.28
C THR A 79 -17.74 13.66 -2.74
N THR A 80 -17.52 14.82 -3.34
CA THR A 80 -16.20 15.30 -3.75
C THR A 80 -15.94 16.64 -3.10
N VAL A 81 -14.78 16.78 -2.47
CA VAL A 81 -14.31 18.02 -1.86
C VAL A 81 -13.07 18.54 -2.60
N SER A 82 -12.69 19.79 -2.33
CA SER A 82 -11.46 20.32 -2.90
C SER A 82 -10.22 19.63 -2.30
N VAL A 83 -9.13 19.54 -3.06
CA VAL A 83 -7.86 18.98 -2.56
C VAL A 83 -7.37 19.71 -1.29
N PRO A 84 -7.40 21.05 -1.17
CA PRO A 84 -7.05 21.72 0.08
C PRO A 84 -7.91 21.26 1.28
N GLU A 85 -9.20 21.05 1.10
CA GLU A 85 -10.07 20.54 2.16
C GLU A 85 -9.73 19.09 2.54
N MET A 86 -9.50 18.22 1.55
CA MET A 86 -9.07 16.84 1.76
C MET A 86 -7.85 16.76 2.68
N PHE A 87 -6.82 17.57 2.39
CA PHE A 87 -5.60 17.55 3.19
C PHE A 87 -5.73 18.28 4.53
N ARG A 88 -6.41 19.44 4.59
CA ARG A 88 -6.50 20.23 5.83
C ARG A 88 -7.55 19.72 6.80
N TYR A 89 -8.78 19.50 6.34
CA TYR A 89 -9.90 19.16 7.22
C TYR A 89 -9.97 17.65 7.48
N TRP A 90 -9.84 16.83 6.44
CA TRP A 90 -9.99 15.39 6.58
C TRP A 90 -8.71 14.72 7.10
N LEU A 91 -7.61 14.86 6.37
CA LEU A 91 -6.35 14.19 6.71
C LEU A 91 -5.68 14.81 7.95
N GLN A 92 -5.25 16.08 7.90
CA GLN A 92 -4.58 16.74 9.02
C GLN A 92 -5.51 16.97 10.23
N GLY A 93 -6.82 16.99 10.00
CA GLY A 93 -7.82 17.00 11.07
C GLY A 93 -7.98 15.66 11.80
N GLY A 94 -7.21 14.63 11.45
CA GLY A 94 -7.16 13.34 12.16
C GLY A 94 -8.35 12.42 11.90
N ARG A 95 -9.07 12.61 10.78
CA ARG A 95 -10.28 11.83 10.46
C ARG A 95 -10.00 10.55 9.66
N VAL A 96 -8.75 10.33 9.28
CA VAL A 96 -8.32 9.20 8.44
C VAL A 96 -7.57 8.20 9.30
N THR A 97 -8.08 6.97 9.38
CA THR A 97 -7.53 5.95 10.28
C THR A 97 -6.31 5.27 9.68
N VAL A 98 -6.34 4.97 8.38
CA VAL A 98 -5.29 4.22 7.69
C VAL A 98 -4.89 4.92 6.39
N GLY A 99 -3.60 5.12 6.16
CA GLY A 99 -3.05 5.46 4.85
C GLY A 99 -2.44 4.23 4.18
N PHE A 100 -2.85 3.90 2.96
CA PHE A 100 -2.31 2.76 2.22
C PHE A 100 -1.37 3.23 1.09
N LEU A 101 -0.08 3.01 1.28
CA LEU A 101 0.97 3.50 0.39
C LEU A 101 1.72 2.35 -0.33
N GLY A 102 2.33 2.71 -1.47
CA GLY A 102 3.36 1.91 -2.13
C GLY A 102 4.72 2.58 -2.02
N ALA A 103 5.77 1.91 -2.52
CA ALA A 103 7.14 2.43 -2.47
C ALA A 103 7.93 2.05 -3.72
N ALA A 104 8.85 2.92 -4.15
CA ALA A 104 9.87 2.57 -5.14
C ALA A 104 11.17 2.12 -4.47
N GLN A 105 11.58 2.82 -3.40
CA GLN A 105 12.47 2.27 -2.38
C GLN A 105 11.82 2.42 -1.00
N ILE A 106 12.14 1.48 -0.11
CA ILE A 106 11.80 1.50 1.31
C ILE A 106 13.01 1.01 2.10
N ASP A 107 13.21 1.56 3.30
CA ASP A 107 14.18 1.05 4.26
C ASP A 107 13.54 0.27 5.42
N ARG A 108 14.40 -0.24 6.31
CA ARG A 108 14.03 -1.02 7.49
C ARG A 108 13.07 -0.32 8.46
N PHE A 109 12.97 1.01 8.42
CA PHE A 109 12.10 1.83 9.29
C PHE A 109 10.84 2.31 8.57
N GLY A 110 10.62 1.86 7.33
CA GLY A 110 9.47 2.24 6.53
C GLY A 110 9.54 3.65 5.96
N ASN A 111 10.73 4.24 5.86
CA ASN A 111 10.89 5.48 5.11
C ASN A 111 10.79 5.17 3.62
N ILE A 112 10.02 5.98 2.89
CA ILE A 112 9.67 5.70 1.49
C ILE A 112 10.33 6.73 0.57
N ASN A 113 10.88 6.22 -0.53
CA ASN A 113 11.29 7.01 -1.68
C ASN A 113 10.39 6.70 -2.88
N THR A 114 9.80 7.75 -3.45
CA THR A 114 9.11 7.73 -4.75
C THR A 114 9.51 8.93 -5.61
N THR A 115 10.64 9.58 -5.32
CA THR A 115 11.04 10.86 -5.92
C THR A 115 12.22 10.74 -6.88
N VAL A 116 13.36 10.20 -6.43
CA VAL A 116 14.58 10.06 -7.26
C VAL A 116 15.38 8.82 -6.87
N ILE A 117 16.08 8.20 -7.82
CA ILE A 117 17.10 7.18 -7.57
C ILE A 117 18.48 7.80 -7.88
N GLY A 118 19.42 7.66 -6.96
CA GLY A 118 20.72 8.32 -7.00
C GLY A 118 20.70 9.76 -6.46
N ASP A 119 21.67 10.57 -6.90
CA ASP A 119 21.81 11.98 -6.49
C ASP A 119 20.56 12.80 -6.83
N TYR A 120 20.18 13.75 -5.98
CA TYR A 120 18.95 14.53 -6.18
C TYR A 120 19.07 15.54 -7.32
N ASP A 121 20.22 16.23 -7.43
CA ASP A 121 20.44 17.26 -8.44
C ASP A 121 20.76 16.65 -9.82
N GLN A 122 21.31 15.43 -9.83
CA GLN A 122 21.58 14.65 -11.04
C GLN A 122 21.08 13.20 -10.91
N PRO A 123 19.76 12.98 -10.93
CA PRO A 123 19.19 11.67 -10.66
C PRO A 123 19.47 10.69 -11.78
N LYS A 124 19.86 9.46 -11.41
CA LYS A 124 19.92 8.33 -12.35
C LYS A 124 18.52 8.01 -12.89
N THR A 125 17.50 8.15 -12.06
CA THR A 125 16.10 7.96 -12.47
C THR A 125 15.20 8.91 -11.71
N ARG A 126 14.39 9.69 -12.43
CA ARG A 126 13.30 10.46 -11.84
C ARG A 126 12.06 9.60 -11.70
N LEU A 127 11.49 9.57 -10.50
CA LEU A 127 10.26 8.83 -10.19
C LEU A 127 9.05 9.78 -10.21
N PRO A 128 7.81 9.27 -10.14
CA PRO A 128 6.60 10.09 -10.20
C PRO A 128 6.53 11.23 -9.17
N GLY A 129 7.19 11.08 -8.02
CA GLY A 129 7.21 12.06 -6.93
C GLY A 129 6.39 11.63 -5.72
N GLY A 130 6.26 12.55 -4.77
CA GLY A 130 5.53 12.29 -3.52
C GLY A 130 4.00 12.36 -3.65
N GLY A 131 3.47 13.22 -4.51
CA GLY A 131 2.03 13.54 -4.47
C GLY A 131 1.62 13.94 -3.06
N GLY A 132 0.49 13.43 -2.57
CA GLY A 132 0.06 13.56 -1.18
C GLY A 132 0.72 12.60 -0.18
N ALA A 133 1.54 11.64 -0.62
CA ALA A 133 2.10 10.60 0.25
C ALA A 133 2.90 11.12 1.46
N PRO A 134 3.66 12.24 1.40
CA PRO A 134 4.36 12.77 2.56
C PRO A 134 3.41 13.18 3.70
N GLU A 135 2.30 13.84 3.34
CA GLU A 135 1.26 14.26 4.28
C GLU A 135 0.49 13.05 4.82
N ILE A 136 0.15 12.09 3.95
CA ILE A 136 -0.52 10.84 4.32
C ILE A 136 0.32 10.09 5.37
N ALA A 137 1.62 9.91 5.11
CA ALA A 137 2.54 9.18 5.99
C ALA A 137 2.69 9.80 7.39
N SER A 138 2.48 11.11 7.51
CA SER A 138 2.60 11.84 8.78
C SER A 138 1.26 11.99 9.49
N SER A 139 0.15 12.06 8.76
CA SER A 139 -1.15 12.50 9.30
C SER A 139 -2.21 11.40 9.43
N CYS A 140 -2.14 10.31 8.68
CA CYS A 140 -3.03 9.17 8.92
C CYS A 140 -2.72 8.50 10.26
N GLY A 141 -3.75 7.98 10.93
CA GLY A 141 -3.59 7.29 12.23
C GLY A 141 -2.51 6.20 12.23
N GLU A 142 -2.48 5.40 11.16
CA GLU A 142 -1.40 4.46 10.86
C GLU A 142 -1.23 4.24 9.35
N ILE A 143 -0.08 3.68 8.95
CA ILE A 143 0.29 3.45 7.56
C ILE A 143 0.47 1.97 7.27
N PHE A 144 -0.23 1.50 6.25
CA PHE A 144 -0.02 0.19 5.65
C PHE A 144 0.71 0.34 4.32
N ILE A 145 1.65 -0.55 4.07
CA ILE A 145 2.51 -0.52 2.89
C ILE A 145 2.32 -1.81 2.12
N THR A 146 2.21 -1.72 0.79
CA THR A 146 2.34 -2.89 -0.07
C THR A 146 3.37 -2.64 -1.15
N LEU A 147 4.27 -3.60 -1.35
CA LEU A 147 5.27 -3.55 -2.39
C LEU A 147 5.69 -4.95 -2.82
N LYS A 148 6.01 -5.11 -4.09
CA LYS A 148 6.72 -6.29 -4.55
C LYS A 148 8.16 -6.24 -4.04
N GLN A 149 8.57 -7.25 -3.29
CA GLN A 149 9.87 -7.31 -2.66
C GLN A 149 10.97 -7.55 -3.71
N SER A 150 12.03 -6.76 -3.63
CA SER A 150 13.23 -6.92 -4.46
C SER A 150 14.39 -6.17 -3.82
N LYS A 151 15.63 -6.59 -4.08
CA LYS A 151 16.83 -5.85 -3.61
C LYS A 151 16.88 -4.37 -4.02
N ARG A 152 16.21 -4.01 -5.13
CA ARG A 152 16.12 -2.62 -5.59
C ARG A 152 15.11 -1.81 -4.81
N ALA A 153 14.02 -2.44 -4.36
CA ALA A 153 12.96 -1.77 -3.63
C ALA A 153 13.22 -1.76 -2.11
N MET A 154 13.75 -2.84 -1.55
CA MET A 154 14.08 -2.93 -0.12
C MET A 154 15.57 -2.68 0.05
N VAL A 155 15.95 -1.45 0.34
CA VAL A 155 17.35 -1.00 0.42
C VAL A 155 17.74 -0.64 1.84
N ASP A 156 19.01 -0.82 2.18
CA ASP A 156 19.52 -0.48 3.52
C ASP A 156 19.35 1.02 3.86
N LYS A 157 19.58 1.87 2.85
CA LYS A 157 19.39 3.31 2.91
C LYS A 157 18.73 3.78 1.62
N ILE A 158 17.64 4.53 1.75
CA ILE A 158 16.96 5.15 0.60
C ILE A 158 17.77 6.34 0.08
N ASP A 159 17.67 6.58 -1.23
CA ASP A 159 18.37 7.70 -1.87
C ASP A 159 17.75 9.06 -1.50
N PHE A 160 16.43 9.09 -1.26
CA PHE A 160 15.69 10.31 -0.95
C PHE A 160 14.48 10.05 -0.05
N PHE A 161 14.30 10.88 0.98
CA PHE A 161 13.14 10.82 1.88
C PHE A 161 11.94 11.52 1.24
N THR A 162 11.05 10.74 0.63
CA THR A 162 9.78 11.29 0.12
C THR A 162 8.73 11.30 1.21
N SER A 163 8.48 10.14 1.83
CA SER A 163 7.47 10.00 2.88
C SER A 163 8.11 9.45 4.14
N PHE A 164 7.90 10.15 5.25
CA PHE A 164 8.57 9.87 6.52
C PHE A 164 7.95 8.65 7.22
N GLY A 165 8.76 7.60 7.38
CA GLY A 165 8.40 6.40 8.13
C GLY A 165 8.67 6.59 9.61
N HIS A 166 9.47 5.71 10.21
CA HIS A 166 9.97 5.89 11.58
C HIS A 166 11.29 6.65 11.66
N GLY A 167 11.77 7.22 10.54
CA GLY A 167 13.02 7.98 10.50
C GLY A 167 14.21 7.10 10.85
N GLU A 168 14.77 7.30 12.03
CA GLU A 168 15.92 6.54 12.56
C GLU A 168 15.49 5.38 13.48
N GLY A 169 14.19 5.15 13.62
CA GLY A 169 13.60 4.22 14.56
C GLY A 169 13.31 4.84 15.93
N GLY A 170 12.96 3.99 16.89
CA GLY A 170 12.72 4.40 18.28
C GLY A 170 11.64 5.47 18.44
N ASP A 171 12.01 6.60 19.03
CA ASP A 171 11.14 7.73 19.33
C ASP A 171 11.25 8.88 18.30
N HIS A 172 11.92 8.70 17.15
CA HIS A 172 12.19 9.80 16.21
C HIS A 172 10.91 10.56 15.80
N ARG A 173 9.82 9.85 15.48
CA ARG A 173 8.52 10.50 15.18
C ARG A 173 8.05 11.42 16.31
N ALA A 174 8.16 10.97 17.57
CA ALA A 174 7.76 11.74 18.74
C ALA A 174 8.65 12.98 18.95
N ARG A 175 9.97 12.88 18.70
CA ARG A 175 10.89 14.02 18.76
C ARG A 175 10.56 15.13 17.75
N LEU A 176 9.91 14.77 16.64
CA LEU A 176 9.43 15.71 15.62
C LEU A 176 7.99 16.19 15.87
N GLY A 177 7.35 15.76 16.96
CA GLY A 177 5.95 16.09 17.26
C GLY A 177 4.92 15.32 16.43
N ILE A 178 5.33 14.28 15.71
CA ILE A 178 4.43 13.43 14.94
C ILE A 178 3.85 12.36 15.87
N THR A 179 2.55 12.48 16.16
CA THR A 179 1.86 11.64 17.16
C THR A 179 1.15 10.42 16.57
N THR A 180 1.10 10.29 15.25
CA THR A 180 0.51 9.14 14.55
C THR A 180 1.42 7.91 14.63
N LYS A 181 0.86 6.71 14.47
CA LYS A 181 1.62 5.47 14.61
C LYS A 181 2.66 5.25 13.51
N GLY A 182 2.54 5.96 12.37
CA GLY A 182 3.42 5.74 11.22
C GLY A 182 3.24 4.37 10.57
N PRO A 183 4.25 3.84 9.87
CA PRO A 183 4.22 2.50 9.27
C PRO A 183 4.08 1.40 10.32
N THR A 184 2.94 0.71 10.34
CA THR A 184 2.68 -0.41 11.28
C THR A 184 2.62 -1.75 10.55
N LEU A 185 2.40 -1.73 9.24
CA LEU A 185 2.28 -2.91 8.39
C LEU A 185 3.01 -2.73 7.08
N MET A 186 3.71 -3.76 6.65
CA MET A 186 4.15 -3.90 5.27
C MET A 186 3.82 -5.32 4.79
N VAL A 187 3.14 -5.44 3.66
CA VAL A 187 2.80 -6.72 3.02
C VAL A 187 3.51 -6.79 1.69
N THR A 188 4.41 -7.77 1.54
CA THR A 188 5.11 -8.04 0.29
C THR A 188 4.52 -9.26 -0.41
N ASP A 189 5.03 -9.61 -1.59
CA ASP A 189 4.71 -10.87 -2.27
C ASP A 189 5.34 -12.11 -1.61
N LEU A 190 6.11 -11.92 -0.53
CA LEU A 190 6.78 -12.98 0.20
C LEU A 190 6.31 -13.11 1.65
N ALA A 191 5.93 -12.01 2.31
CA ALA A 191 5.73 -12.01 3.76
C ALA A 191 4.89 -10.83 4.27
N VAL A 192 4.42 -10.98 5.51
CA VAL A 192 3.82 -9.90 6.31
C VAL A 192 4.83 -9.43 7.35
N TRP A 193 5.01 -8.11 7.41
CA TRP A 193 5.95 -7.41 8.27
C TRP A 193 5.21 -6.46 9.20
N ARG A 194 5.70 -6.33 10.44
CA ARG A 194 5.22 -5.36 11.43
C ARG A 194 6.39 -4.54 11.95
N SER A 195 6.17 -3.26 12.22
CA SER A 195 7.15 -2.44 12.93
C SER A 195 7.27 -2.95 14.36
N ASP A 196 8.48 -3.25 14.81
CA ASP A 196 8.75 -3.57 16.21
C ASP A 196 8.33 -2.41 17.13
N PRO A 197 7.67 -2.65 18.27
CA PRO A 197 7.11 -1.57 19.10
C PRO A 197 8.17 -0.68 19.77
N VAL A 198 9.42 -1.15 19.90
CA VAL A 198 10.50 -0.42 20.58
C VAL A 198 11.44 0.20 19.56
N THR A 199 12.03 -0.61 18.69
CA THR A 199 13.03 -0.20 17.70
C THR A 199 12.40 0.44 16.47
N ARG A 200 11.12 0.12 16.17
CA ARG A 200 10.41 0.51 14.94
C ARG A 200 10.98 -0.08 13.65
N GLU A 201 11.91 -1.02 13.75
CA GLU A 201 12.41 -1.78 12.60
C GLU A 201 11.35 -2.79 12.14
N PHE A 202 11.16 -2.93 10.83
CA PHE A 202 10.27 -3.95 10.27
C PHE A 202 10.79 -5.35 10.56
N THR A 203 9.93 -6.16 11.18
CA THR A 203 10.16 -7.57 11.50
C THR A 203 9.15 -8.43 10.77
N VAL A 204 9.61 -9.51 10.14
CA VAL A 204 8.74 -10.50 9.51
C VAL A 204 7.98 -11.25 10.61
N VAL A 205 6.65 -11.16 10.57
CA VAL A 205 5.77 -11.87 11.51
C VAL A 205 5.10 -13.08 10.87
N SER A 206 5.01 -13.10 9.54
CA SER A 206 4.45 -14.24 8.82
C SER A 206 5.06 -14.40 7.43
N LEU A 207 5.36 -15.65 7.04
CA LEU A 207 5.79 -16.00 5.68
C LEU A 207 4.59 -16.48 4.87
N HIS A 208 4.54 -16.13 3.58
CA HIS A 208 3.52 -16.68 2.70
C HIS A 208 3.76 -18.17 2.42
N PRO A 209 2.71 -18.95 2.07
CA PRO A 209 2.84 -20.37 1.86
C PRO A 209 3.95 -20.74 0.87
N GLY A 210 4.87 -21.60 1.31
CA GLY A 210 6.02 -22.04 0.51
C GLY A 210 7.20 -21.07 0.43
N VAL A 211 7.13 -19.90 1.08
CA VAL A 211 8.25 -18.95 1.17
C VAL A 211 9.15 -19.32 2.36
N THR A 212 10.47 -19.25 2.17
CA THR A 212 11.45 -19.48 3.24
C THR A 212 12.12 -18.17 3.70
N ARG A 213 12.79 -18.22 4.86
CA ARG A 213 13.56 -17.07 5.39
C ARG A 213 14.65 -16.61 4.42
N GLU A 214 15.28 -17.56 3.74
CA GLU A 214 16.35 -17.32 2.77
C GLU A 214 15.81 -16.58 1.54
N MET A 215 14.61 -16.93 1.06
CA MET A 215 13.96 -16.22 -0.05
C MET A 215 13.68 -14.75 0.29
N VAL A 216 13.18 -14.50 1.52
CA VAL A 216 12.95 -13.13 2.00
C VAL A 216 14.27 -12.36 2.12
N GLN A 217 15.28 -12.95 2.75
CA GLN A 217 16.58 -12.30 2.91
C GLN A 217 17.27 -12.04 1.57
N ALA A 218 17.11 -12.94 0.58
CA ALA A 218 17.69 -12.79 -0.75
C ALA A 218 17.19 -11.54 -1.49
N GLU A 219 15.98 -11.07 -1.18
CA GLU A 219 15.37 -9.90 -1.83
C GLU A 219 15.30 -8.66 -0.91
N CYS A 220 16.09 -8.65 0.16
CA CYS A 220 16.16 -7.55 1.11
C CYS A 220 17.58 -7.00 1.22
N GLY A 221 17.73 -5.68 1.13
CA GLY A 221 19.01 -4.97 1.21
C GLY A 221 19.58 -4.82 2.62
N TRP A 222 18.79 -5.11 3.65
CA TRP A 222 19.23 -5.14 5.06
C TRP A 222 19.06 -6.54 5.66
N THR A 223 19.67 -6.76 6.83
CA THR A 223 19.51 -8.00 7.59
C THR A 223 18.08 -8.12 8.12
N VAL A 224 17.36 -9.14 7.66
CA VAL A 224 15.95 -9.35 8.00
C VAL A 224 15.82 -9.87 9.42
N ARG A 225 14.94 -9.21 10.20
CA ARG A 225 14.47 -9.73 11.48
C ARG A 225 13.21 -10.56 11.28
N PHE A 226 13.10 -11.63 12.03
CA PHE A 226 11.92 -12.48 12.08
C PHE A 226 11.43 -12.57 13.52
N ALA A 227 10.12 -12.63 13.72
CA ALA A 227 9.53 -12.88 15.01
C ALA A 227 9.95 -14.27 15.56
N ASP A 228 10.00 -14.38 16.87
CA ASP A 228 10.32 -15.65 17.56
C ASP A 228 9.28 -16.73 17.22
N ALA A 229 8.00 -16.36 17.29
CA ALA A 229 6.90 -17.13 16.75
C ALA A 229 6.59 -16.62 15.34
N LEU A 230 7.00 -17.39 14.33
CA LEU A 230 6.80 -17.06 12.93
C LEU A 230 5.61 -17.84 12.38
N ASP A 231 4.58 -17.12 11.94
CA ASP A 231 3.36 -17.73 11.39
C ASP A 231 3.49 -18.01 9.88
N GLU A 232 2.65 -18.91 9.36
CA GLU A 232 2.38 -19.00 7.92
C GLU A 232 1.13 -18.20 7.57
N THR A 233 1.19 -17.38 6.53
CA THR A 233 0.06 -16.53 6.12
C THR A 233 -1.07 -17.43 5.59
N PRO A 234 -2.31 -17.30 6.08
CA PRO A 234 -3.40 -18.14 5.62
C PRO A 234 -3.60 -18.03 4.11
N ARG A 235 -3.78 -19.18 3.45
CA ARG A 235 -4.06 -19.23 2.01
C ARG A 235 -5.29 -18.38 1.64
N PRO A 236 -5.33 -17.78 0.43
CA PRO A 236 -6.53 -17.15 -0.10
C PRO A 236 -7.70 -18.12 -0.16
N THR A 237 -8.90 -17.65 0.20
CA THR A 237 -10.14 -18.40 -0.01
C THR A 237 -10.59 -18.29 -1.48
N GLU A 238 -11.46 -19.20 -1.90
CA GLU A 238 -12.06 -19.15 -3.24
C GLU A 238 -12.83 -17.85 -3.49
N VAL A 239 -13.56 -17.36 -2.48
CA VAL A 239 -14.32 -16.10 -2.57
C VAL A 239 -13.39 -14.91 -2.80
N GLU A 240 -12.28 -14.82 -2.06
CA GLU A 240 -11.31 -13.72 -2.21
C GLU A 240 -10.64 -13.77 -3.59
N LEU A 241 -10.19 -14.96 -4.04
CA LEU A 241 -9.57 -15.13 -5.35
C LEU A 241 -10.53 -14.80 -6.49
N LYS A 242 -11.75 -15.31 -6.44
CA LYS A 242 -12.78 -15.03 -7.44
C LYS A 242 -13.06 -13.52 -7.49
N THR A 243 -13.24 -12.88 -6.34
CA THR A 243 -13.51 -11.44 -6.26
C THR A 243 -12.38 -10.60 -6.86
N LEU A 244 -11.12 -10.95 -6.56
CA LEU A 244 -9.96 -10.26 -7.11
C LEU A 244 -9.82 -10.47 -8.62
N ARG A 245 -9.99 -11.70 -9.10
CA ARG A 245 -9.91 -12.02 -10.53
C ARG A 245 -11.03 -11.33 -11.31
N ASP A 246 -12.25 -11.30 -10.78
CA ASP A 246 -13.39 -10.60 -11.38
C ASP A 246 -13.17 -9.08 -11.44
N LEU A 247 -12.63 -8.48 -10.38
CA LEU A 247 -12.27 -7.05 -10.36
C LEU A 247 -11.18 -6.73 -11.40
N ASN A 248 -10.13 -7.55 -11.47
CA ASN A 248 -9.06 -7.39 -12.45
C ASN A 248 -9.56 -7.58 -13.90
N ALA A 249 -10.45 -8.54 -14.14
CA ALA A 249 -11.03 -8.78 -15.46
C ALA A 249 -11.87 -7.58 -15.92
N ARG A 250 -12.74 -7.05 -15.07
CA ARG A 250 -13.54 -5.84 -15.38
C ARG A 250 -12.66 -4.62 -15.61
N THR A 251 -11.65 -4.43 -14.76
CA THR A 251 -10.66 -3.35 -14.91
C THR A 251 -9.93 -3.44 -16.25
N LYS A 252 -9.47 -4.64 -16.63
CA LYS A 252 -8.81 -4.86 -17.92
C LYS A 252 -9.75 -4.58 -19.09
N ALA A 253 -11.01 -5.01 -19.00
CA ALA A 253 -12.00 -4.76 -20.05
C ALA A 253 -12.24 -3.25 -20.24
N ALA A 254 -12.46 -2.51 -19.15
CA ALA A 254 -12.68 -1.06 -19.18
C ALA A 254 -11.50 -0.29 -19.79
N HIS A 255 -10.26 -0.68 -19.48
CA HIS A 255 -9.05 0.04 -19.90
C HIS A 255 -8.40 -0.50 -21.18
N SER A 256 -8.93 -1.58 -21.77
CA SER A 256 -8.35 -2.19 -22.98
C SER A 256 -8.54 -1.37 -24.26
N GLY A 257 -9.37 -0.31 -24.22
CA GLY A 257 -9.74 0.49 -25.37
C GLY A 257 -10.58 -0.33 -26.36
N GLY A 258 -11.72 0.21 -26.81
CA GLY A 258 -12.51 -0.45 -27.85
C GLY A 258 -11.69 -0.65 -29.12
N LYS A 259 -11.06 -1.81 -29.30
CA LYS A 259 -10.72 -2.35 -30.62
C LYS A 259 -11.99 -2.94 -31.24
N THR A 260 -13.04 -2.14 -31.34
CA THR A 260 -14.08 -2.34 -32.35
C THR A 260 -13.60 -1.58 -33.56
N GLY A 261 -12.95 -2.30 -34.48
CA GLY A 261 -12.61 -1.76 -35.78
C GLY A 261 -13.88 -1.43 -36.54
N GLU A 262 -14.17 -0.14 -36.70
CA GLU A 262 -14.82 0.33 -37.92
C GLU A 262 -13.73 0.36 -39.00
N ALA A 263 -13.66 -0.73 -39.77
CA ALA A 263 -13.09 -0.67 -41.10
C ALA A 263 -14.18 -0.12 -42.03
N ALA A 264 -13.90 1.05 -42.61
CA ALA A 264 -14.61 1.61 -43.74
C ALA A 264 -14.53 0.71 -44.97
#